data_AF-A0A067NUB8-F1
#
_entry.id   AF-A0A067NUB8-F1
#
_cell.length_a   1.000
_cell.length_b   1.000
_cell.length_c   1.000
_cell.angle_alpha   90.00
_cell.angle_beta   90.00
_cell.angle_gamma   90.00
#
_symmetry.space_group_name_H-M   'P 1'
#
loop_
_entity.id
_entity.type
_entity.pdbx_description
1 polymer ?
#
loop_
_entity_poly.entity_id
_entity_poly.type
_entity_poly.pdbx_seq_one_letter_code
_entity_poly.pdbx_strand_id
1 'polypeptide(L)'
;MKKALTPPPGTLYHQLKQFDIYDNEVVVSNFTLTWQAEIHVYVTGGIKPDDPDFEAKGGAIYVVVCHTGSLEVAAKAYGDLTFICGIDDADGLPYLHFPLTNAFRNTDDPKAVTYSFDFSQTFQMLKDNAPLSFNAQYFIDFTLGWYTGYYTNLNPGTLRATFKLSQSGLNESVTDHNVHGVSGFRLTKPRKQINMWFCIGEKGDFKNVTIDLGF
;
A
#
# COMPACT_ATOMS: atom_id res chain seq x y z
N MET A 1 -15.91 -7.99 -10.86
CA MET A 1 -14.92 -7.74 -9.79
C MET A 1 -15.30 -6.47 -9.06
N LYS A 2 -15.44 -6.49 -7.74
CA LYS A 2 -15.70 -5.27 -6.96
C LYS A 2 -14.38 -4.54 -6.75
N LYS A 3 -14.17 -3.43 -7.47
CA LYS A 3 -13.21 -2.38 -7.12
C LYS A 3 -14.01 -1.24 -6.51
N ALA A 4 -13.75 -0.82 -5.27
CA ALA A 4 -14.31 0.41 -4.73
C ALA A 4 -13.32 1.12 -3.78
N LEU A 5 -12.12 1.39 -4.29
CA LEU A 5 -11.27 2.48 -3.78
C LEU A 5 -11.64 3.82 -4.41
N THR A 6 -12.51 3.81 -5.41
CA THR A 6 -13.20 5.02 -5.81
C THR A 6 -14.16 5.41 -4.68
N PRO A 7 -14.12 6.66 -4.21
CA PRO A 7 -15.03 7.16 -3.19
C PRO A 7 -16.49 6.95 -3.63
N PRO A 8 -17.38 6.48 -2.73
CA PRO A 8 -18.82 6.47 -2.99
C PRO A 8 -19.35 7.87 -3.33
N PRO A 9 -20.46 7.95 -4.10
CA PRO A 9 -21.13 9.22 -4.37
C PRO A 9 -21.41 10.01 -3.08
N GLY A 10 -21.05 11.30 -3.07
CA GLY A 10 -21.22 12.18 -1.91
C GLY A 10 -19.97 12.34 -1.04
N THR A 11 -18.87 11.68 -1.36
CA THR A 11 -17.57 11.90 -0.70
C THR A 11 -17.08 13.33 -0.90
N LEU A 12 -16.63 13.96 0.19
CA LEU A 12 -16.20 15.36 0.22
C LEU A 12 -14.90 15.61 -0.52
N TYR A 13 -13.93 14.72 -0.33
CA TYR A 13 -12.62 14.85 -0.93
C TYR A 13 -11.96 13.49 -1.10
N HIS A 14 -11.47 13.26 -2.31
CA HIS A 14 -10.68 12.11 -2.67
C HIS A 14 -9.64 12.53 -3.70
N GLN A 15 -8.42 12.05 -3.52
CA GLN A 15 -7.36 12.19 -4.49
C GLN A 15 -6.76 10.82 -4.80
N LEU A 16 -6.49 10.59 -6.08
CA LEU A 16 -5.80 9.42 -6.59
C LEU A 16 -4.45 9.87 -7.16
N LYS A 17 -3.37 9.22 -6.73
CA LYS A 17 -2.04 9.39 -7.30
C LYS A 17 -1.47 8.02 -7.66
N GLN A 18 -1.09 7.84 -8.92
CA GLN A 18 -0.26 6.72 -9.33
C GLN A 18 1.21 7.14 -9.29
N PHE A 19 2.07 6.23 -8.85
CA PHE A 19 3.50 6.46 -8.68
C PHE A 19 4.30 5.20 -9.01
N ASP A 20 5.15 5.29 -10.02
CA ASP A 20 6.13 4.27 -10.36
C ASP A 20 7.31 4.39 -9.40
N ILE A 21 7.52 3.35 -8.59
CA ILE A 21 8.57 3.34 -7.55
C ILE A 21 9.87 2.83 -8.16
N TYR A 22 9.80 1.68 -8.84
CA TYR A 22 10.88 1.08 -9.62
C TYR A 22 10.31 0.62 -10.97
N ASP A 23 11.03 0.86 -12.05
CA ASP A 23 10.68 0.40 -13.40
C ASP A 23 11.80 -0.47 -13.94
N ASN A 24 11.58 -1.79 -13.94
CA ASN A 24 12.53 -2.79 -14.39
C ASN A 24 13.96 -2.59 -13.82
N GLU A 25 14.05 -2.26 -12.53
CA GLU A 25 15.32 -1.92 -11.89
C GLU A 25 15.92 -3.14 -11.19
N VAL A 26 17.23 -3.33 -11.33
CA VAL A 26 17.96 -4.29 -10.49
C VAL A 26 17.99 -3.73 -9.05
N VAL A 27 17.44 -4.49 -8.10
CA VAL A 27 17.33 -4.08 -6.68
C VAL A 27 18.28 -4.82 -5.76
N VAL A 28 18.65 -6.03 -6.15
CA VAL A 28 19.75 -6.84 -5.61
C VAL A 28 20.39 -7.51 -6.84
N SER A 29 21.67 -7.89 -6.80
CA SER A 29 22.42 -8.37 -7.99
C SER A 29 21.74 -9.46 -8.83
N ASN A 30 20.75 -10.17 -8.25
CA ASN A 30 20.03 -11.26 -8.90
C ASN A 30 18.52 -11.01 -9.06
N PHE A 31 18.01 -9.83 -8.69
CA PHE A 31 16.58 -9.51 -8.67
C PHE A 31 16.28 -8.23 -9.45
N THR A 32 15.35 -8.32 -10.39
CA THR A 32 14.85 -7.18 -11.17
C THR A 32 13.40 -6.88 -10.76
N LEU A 33 13.09 -5.63 -10.46
CA LEU A 33 11.82 -5.22 -9.88
C LEU A 33 11.15 -4.13 -10.71
N THR A 34 9.88 -4.36 -11.03
CA THR A 34 8.91 -3.33 -11.39
C THR A 34 7.91 -3.21 -10.25
N TRP A 35 7.81 -2.04 -9.63
CA TRP A 35 6.93 -1.80 -8.49
C TRP A 35 6.26 -0.43 -8.61
N GLN A 36 4.93 -0.44 -8.48
CA GLN A 36 4.07 0.73 -8.58
C GLN A 36 3.18 0.83 -7.35
N ALA A 37 2.74 2.05 -7.06
CA ALA A 37 1.75 2.35 -6.05
C ALA A 37 0.58 3.14 -6.63
N GLU A 38 -0.63 2.70 -6.29
CA GLU A 38 -1.87 3.46 -6.42
C GLU A 38 -2.25 4.02 -5.04
N ILE A 39 -2.17 5.33 -4.87
CA ILE A 39 -2.33 6.01 -3.59
C ILE A 39 -3.65 6.77 -3.57
N HIS A 40 -4.55 6.36 -2.68
CA HIS A 40 -5.84 6.99 -2.43
C HIS A 40 -5.77 7.79 -1.14
N VAL A 41 -6.05 9.08 -1.24
CA VAL A 41 -6.14 9.98 -0.09
C VAL A 41 -7.60 10.37 0.12
N TYR A 42 -8.09 10.19 1.33
CA TYR A 42 -9.43 10.60 1.77
C TYR A 42 -9.30 11.56 2.94
N VAL A 43 -9.97 12.70 2.86
CA VAL A 43 -10.00 13.69 3.95
C VAL A 43 -11.39 13.69 4.58
N THR A 44 -11.43 13.64 5.92
CA THR A 44 -12.65 13.59 6.73
C THR A 44 -12.80 14.85 7.59
N GLY A 45 -13.96 15.01 8.23
CA GLY A 45 -14.24 16.10 9.18
C GLY A 45 -14.89 17.36 8.58
N GLY A 46 -15.11 17.42 7.27
CA GLY A 46 -15.85 18.55 6.65
C GLY A 46 -15.13 19.89 6.72
N ILE A 47 -13.84 19.83 7.01
CA ILE A 47 -12.92 20.95 7.20
C ILE A 47 -11.73 20.77 6.25
N LYS A 48 -11.14 21.88 5.80
CA LYS A 48 -9.95 21.82 4.97
C LYS A 48 -8.81 21.14 5.72
N PRO A 49 -8.02 20.28 5.06
CA PRO A 49 -6.92 19.58 5.71
C PRO A 49 -5.84 20.53 6.22
N ASP A 50 -5.75 21.78 5.76
CA ASP A 50 -4.77 22.76 6.23
C ASP A 50 -5.31 23.74 7.29
N ASP A 51 -6.58 23.58 7.71
CA ASP A 51 -7.19 24.41 8.76
C ASP A 51 -6.52 24.12 10.13
N PRO A 52 -6.09 25.15 10.89
CA PRO A 52 -5.45 24.95 12.20
C PRO A 52 -6.27 24.14 13.20
N ASP A 53 -7.61 24.17 13.08
CA ASP A 53 -8.52 23.41 13.94
C ASP A 53 -8.86 22.03 13.38
N PHE A 54 -8.21 21.57 12.30
CA PHE A 54 -8.54 20.33 11.59
C PHE A 54 -8.73 19.15 12.55
N GLU A 55 -7.76 18.90 13.43
CA GLU A 55 -7.83 17.83 14.43
C GLU A 55 -8.97 18.04 15.44
N ALA A 56 -9.12 19.27 15.94
CA ALA A 56 -10.12 19.62 16.94
C ALA A 56 -11.57 19.47 16.41
N LYS A 57 -11.77 19.66 15.10
CA LYS A 57 -13.06 19.45 14.42
C LYS A 57 -13.24 18.01 13.92
N GLY A 58 -12.38 17.07 14.35
CA GLY A 58 -12.49 15.65 14.00
C GLY A 58 -11.99 15.31 12.59
N GLY A 59 -11.16 16.18 12.02
CA GLY A 59 -10.46 15.96 10.77
C GLY A 59 -9.50 14.78 10.85
N ALA A 60 -9.51 13.95 9.81
CA ALA A 60 -8.52 12.90 9.62
C ALA A 60 -8.25 12.71 8.13
N ILE A 61 -7.02 12.33 7.80
CA ILE A 61 -6.60 12.01 6.46
C ILE A 61 -6.24 10.54 6.45
N TYR A 62 -6.93 9.78 5.62
CA TYR A 62 -6.67 8.36 5.41
C TYR A 62 -5.94 8.20 4.09
N VAL A 63 -4.78 7.54 4.13
CA VAL A 63 -3.98 7.24 2.95
C VAL A 63 -3.97 5.73 2.77
N VAL A 64 -4.51 5.25 1.66
CA VAL A 64 -4.51 3.84 1.27
C VAL A 64 -3.58 3.68 0.08
N VAL A 65 -2.54 2.87 0.24
CA VAL A 65 -1.53 2.59 -0.78
C VAL A 65 -1.70 1.17 -1.27
N CYS A 66 -2.05 0.99 -2.53
CA CYS A 66 -2.12 -0.30 -3.18
C CYS A 66 -0.85 -0.54 -3.99
N HIS A 67 -0.14 -1.61 -3.63
CA HIS A 67 1.11 -2.01 -4.24
C HIS A 67 0.83 -3.03 -5.34
N THR A 68 1.40 -2.81 -6.52
CA THR A 68 1.34 -3.74 -7.66
C THR A 68 2.69 -3.80 -8.35
N GLY A 69 3.06 -4.94 -8.91
CA GLY A 69 4.33 -5.07 -9.62
C GLY A 69 4.71 -6.50 -9.96
N SER A 70 5.91 -6.64 -10.51
CA SER A 70 6.54 -7.90 -10.87
C SER A 70 7.99 -7.93 -10.37
N LEU A 71 8.43 -9.09 -9.94
CA LEU A 71 9.77 -9.37 -9.47
C LEU A 71 10.33 -10.56 -10.23
N GLU A 72 11.39 -10.33 -10.99
CA GLU A 72 12.14 -11.36 -11.68
C GLU A 72 13.30 -11.82 -10.81
N VAL A 73 13.40 -13.12 -10.58
CA VAL A 73 14.46 -13.74 -9.79
C VAL A 73 15.34 -14.57 -10.70
N ALA A 74 16.64 -14.26 -10.74
CA ALA A 74 17.61 -14.99 -11.54
C ALA A 74 17.67 -16.49 -11.16
N ALA A 75 18.05 -17.31 -12.12
CA ALA A 75 18.21 -18.75 -11.95
C ALA A 75 19.14 -19.08 -10.76
N LYS A 76 18.73 -20.02 -9.90
CA LYS A 76 19.49 -20.47 -8.72
C LYS A 76 19.77 -19.38 -7.67
N ALA A 77 19.10 -18.23 -7.75
CA ALA A 77 19.18 -17.19 -6.74
C ALA A 77 18.14 -17.40 -5.64
N TYR A 78 18.51 -17.09 -4.41
CA TYR A 78 17.60 -17.05 -3.27
C TYR A 78 17.83 -15.77 -2.49
N GLY A 79 16.79 -15.28 -1.85
CA GLY A 79 16.91 -14.09 -1.04
C GLY A 79 15.56 -13.55 -0.60
N ASP A 80 15.66 -12.57 0.29
CA ASP A 80 14.53 -11.84 0.80
C ASP A 80 14.52 -10.44 0.22
N LEU A 81 13.34 -9.92 -0.09
CA LEU A 81 13.12 -8.50 -0.36
C LEU A 81 12.15 -7.93 0.66
N THR A 82 12.59 -6.85 1.31
CA THR A 82 11.80 -6.12 2.29
C THR A 82 11.28 -4.85 1.64
N PHE A 83 10.00 -4.83 1.30
CA PHE A 83 9.31 -3.67 0.78
C PHE A 83 8.85 -2.79 1.92
N ILE A 84 9.12 -1.50 1.81
CA ILE A 84 8.85 -0.53 2.87
C ILE A 84 8.17 0.68 2.25
N CYS A 85 7.12 1.15 2.88
CA CYS A 85 6.60 2.49 2.63
C CYS A 85 6.29 3.21 3.94
N GLY A 86 6.35 4.54 3.89
CA GLY A 86 6.04 5.39 5.02
C GLY A 86 5.62 6.79 4.60
N ILE A 87 5.17 7.55 5.59
CA ILE A 87 4.83 8.97 5.46
C ILE A 87 5.82 9.75 6.33
N ASP A 88 6.40 10.81 5.79
CA ASP A 88 7.24 11.74 6.55
C ASP A 88 6.36 12.57 7.49
N ASP A 89 6.03 12.01 8.65
CA ASP A 89 5.29 12.71 9.70
C ASP A 89 5.57 12.11 11.09
N ALA A 90 5.56 12.97 12.12
CA ALA A 90 5.79 12.61 13.51
C ALA A 90 4.49 12.20 14.24
N ASP A 91 3.31 12.57 13.72
CA ASP A 91 2.03 12.49 14.44
C ASP A 91 1.00 11.50 13.85
N GLY A 92 1.42 10.64 12.93
CA GLY A 92 0.53 9.64 12.35
C GLY A 92 0.55 8.32 13.11
N LEU A 93 -0.53 7.56 12.99
CA LEU A 93 -0.58 6.15 13.40
C LEU A 93 -0.68 5.29 12.13
N PRO A 94 0.29 4.38 11.85
CA PRO A 94 0.13 3.43 10.78
C PRO A 94 -0.97 2.49 11.25
N TYR A 95 -2.08 2.47 10.52
CA TYR A 95 -3.28 1.84 11.06
C TYR A 95 -3.36 0.39 10.63
N LEU A 96 -3.02 0.01 9.39
CA LEU A 96 -2.95 -1.41 8.98
C LEU A 96 -1.98 -1.64 7.83
N HIS A 97 -1.29 -2.77 7.90
CA HIS A 97 -0.63 -3.40 6.76
C HIS A 97 -1.17 -4.82 6.72
N PHE A 98 -1.81 -5.15 5.61
CA PHE A 98 -2.40 -6.45 5.41
C PHE A 98 -1.66 -7.20 4.30
N PRO A 99 -1.37 -8.48 4.52
CA PRO A 99 -1.83 -9.56 3.68
C PRO A 99 -3.07 -10.13 4.39
N LEU A 100 -4.29 -9.74 4.00
CA LEU A 100 -5.48 -10.23 4.72
C LEU A 100 -5.74 -11.70 4.40
N THR A 101 -5.65 -12.53 5.44
CA THR A 101 -6.49 -13.71 5.76
C THR A 101 -7.04 -14.58 4.62
N ASN A 102 -6.82 -15.90 4.73
CA ASN A 102 -7.38 -16.97 3.90
C ASN A 102 -6.85 -17.07 2.45
N ALA A 103 -5.60 -16.71 2.23
CA ALA A 103 -5.03 -16.64 0.90
C ALA A 103 -4.49 -17.98 0.34
N PHE A 104 -5.04 -19.10 0.78
CA PHE A 104 -4.83 -20.38 0.09
C PHE A 104 -6.13 -20.77 -0.60
N ARG A 105 -6.17 -20.58 -1.92
CA ARG A 105 -7.07 -21.36 -2.77
C ARG A 105 -6.24 -22.47 -3.39
N ASN A 106 -6.65 -23.72 -3.14
CA ASN A 106 -6.13 -24.85 -3.91
C ASN A 106 -6.54 -24.63 -5.37
N THR A 107 -5.57 -24.36 -6.22
CA THR A 107 -5.73 -24.53 -7.65
C THR A 107 -5.43 -25.98 -8.00
N ASP A 108 -6.10 -26.50 -9.03
CA ASP A 108 -5.75 -27.81 -9.60
C ASP A 108 -4.36 -27.80 -10.28
N ASP A 109 -3.71 -26.63 -10.35
CA ASP A 109 -2.30 -26.49 -10.69
C ASP A 109 -1.42 -26.63 -9.43
N PRO A 110 -0.61 -27.71 -9.32
CA PRO A 110 0.28 -27.93 -8.17
C PRO A 110 1.44 -26.94 -8.10
N LYS A 111 1.59 -26.06 -9.11
CA LYS A 111 2.66 -25.06 -9.21
C LYS A 111 2.19 -23.63 -8.92
N ALA A 112 0.89 -23.41 -8.86
CA ALA A 112 0.27 -22.13 -8.58
C ALA A 112 -0.34 -22.19 -7.19
N VAL A 113 -0.15 -21.14 -6.41
CA VAL A 113 -1.00 -20.92 -5.25
C VAL A 113 -1.71 -19.60 -5.50
N THR A 114 -3.04 -19.62 -5.60
CA THR A 114 -3.84 -18.41 -5.80
C THR A 114 -4.12 -17.76 -4.45
N TYR A 115 -3.80 -16.48 -4.37
CA TYR A 115 -4.02 -15.62 -3.22
C TYR A 115 -5.08 -14.58 -3.59
N SER A 116 -5.96 -14.28 -2.65
CA SER A 116 -6.89 -13.15 -2.76
C SER A 116 -6.52 -12.12 -1.70
N PHE A 117 -6.40 -10.87 -2.13
CA PHE A 117 -6.31 -9.74 -1.21
C PHE A 117 -7.69 -9.07 -1.12
N ASP A 118 -8.22 -8.91 0.09
CA ASP A 118 -9.47 -8.19 0.36
C ASP A 118 -9.23 -7.15 1.46
N PHE A 119 -9.27 -5.87 1.12
CA PHE A 119 -9.31 -4.76 2.07
C PHE A 119 -10.71 -4.19 2.07
N SER A 120 -11.31 -4.05 3.24
CA SER A 120 -12.57 -3.34 3.40
C SER A 120 -12.58 -2.57 4.72
N GLN A 121 -12.77 -1.26 4.66
CA GLN A 121 -12.88 -0.41 5.84
C GLN A 121 -13.96 0.65 5.66
N THR A 122 -14.78 0.84 6.70
CA THR A 122 -15.72 1.95 6.80
C THR A 122 -15.03 3.12 7.51
N PHE A 123 -15.00 4.27 6.84
CA PHE A 123 -14.47 5.51 7.37
C PHE A 123 -15.61 6.49 7.65
N GLN A 124 -15.45 7.32 8.68
CA GLN A 124 -16.41 8.35 9.07
C GLN A 124 -15.93 9.73 8.62
N MET A 125 -16.81 10.54 8.04
CA MET A 125 -16.60 11.94 7.70
C MET A 125 -17.75 12.81 8.24
N LEU A 126 -17.50 14.11 8.36
CA LEU A 126 -18.55 15.09 8.62
C LEU A 126 -18.75 15.89 7.34
N LYS A 127 -19.98 16.08 6.90
CA LYS A 127 -20.37 17.01 5.82
C LYS A 127 -21.33 18.02 6.41
N ASP A 128 -20.97 19.30 6.44
CA ASP A 128 -21.81 20.36 7.03
C ASP A 128 -22.26 20.01 8.47
N ASN A 129 -21.35 19.43 9.28
CA ASN A 129 -21.58 18.87 10.62
C ASN A 129 -22.45 17.60 10.70
N ALA A 130 -22.93 17.05 9.60
CA ALA A 130 -23.64 15.76 9.57
C ALA A 130 -22.68 14.59 9.35
N PRO A 131 -22.79 13.48 10.11
CA PRO A 131 -21.98 12.29 9.88
C PRO A 131 -22.34 11.64 8.54
N LEU A 132 -21.31 11.30 7.77
CA LEU A 132 -21.38 10.55 6.52
C LEU A 132 -20.31 9.45 6.60
N SER A 133 -20.66 8.21 6.30
CA SER A 133 -19.69 7.12 6.25
C SER A 133 -19.41 6.73 4.80
N PHE A 134 -18.19 6.31 4.50
CA PHE A 134 -17.87 5.70 3.21
C PHE A 134 -17.06 4.41 3.41
N ASN A 135 -17.28 3.45 2.52
CA ASN A 135 -16.56 2.18 2.53
C ASN A 135 -15.45 2.24 1.49
N ALA A 136 -14.19 2.09 1.91
CA ALA A 136 -13.09 1.81 1.01
C ALA A 136 -12.93 0.30 0.88
N GLN A 137 -12.99 -0.22 -0.34
CA GLN A 137 -12.87 -1.64 -0.63
C GLN A 137 -11.90 -1.89 -1.78
N TYR A 138 -10.89 -2.73 -1.56
CA TYR A 138 -9.96 -3.17 -2.58
C TYR A 138 -9.87 -4.68 -2.60
N PHE A 139 -10.18 -5.26 -3.76
CA PHE A 139 -10.08 -6.69 -3.96
C PHE A 139 -9.30 -7.00 -5.24
N ILE A 140 -8.34 -7.91 -5.13
CA ILE A 140 -7.61 -8.44 -6.27
C ILE A 140 -7.24 -9.91 -6.03
N ASP A 141 -7.53 -10.74 -7.05
CA ASP A 141 -7.05 -12.11 -7.13
C ASP A 141 -5.71 -12.13 -7.87
N PHE A 142 -4.74 -12.89 -7.37
CA PHE A 142 -3.46 -13.08 -8.04
C PHE A 142 -2.89 -14.48 -7.76
N THR A 143 -1.99 -14.92 -8.63
CA THR A 143 -1.26 -16.17 -8.47
C THR A 143 0.15 -15.86 -7.98
N LEU A 144 0.58 -16.48 -6.89
CA LEU A 144 1.99 -16.43 -6.49
C LEU A 144 2.79 -17.46 -7.26
N GLY A 145 4.02 -17.08 -7.61
CA GLY A 145 5.06 -18.03 -7.97
C GLY A 145 5.50 -18.87 -6.76
N TRP A 146 6.31 -19.88 -7.02
CA TRP A 146 6.79 -20.82 -6.00
C TRP A 146 7.44 -20.12 -4.79
N TYR A 147 7.08 -20.53 -3.58
CA TYR A 147 7.71 -20.18 -2.30
C TYR A 147 7.78 -18.68 -1.96
N THR A 148 6.63 -18.00 -1.93
CA THR A 148 6.53 -16.64 -1.39
C THR A 148 5.92 -16.65 0.02
N GLY A 149 6.68 -16.17 1.02
CA GLY A 149 6.19 -15.93 2.38
C GLY A 149 6.01 -14.44 2.66
N TYR A 150 4.87 -14.04 3.23
CA TYR A 150 4.55 -12.65 3.60
C TYR A 150 4.71 -12.42 5.10
N TYR A 151 5.50 -11.42 5.48
CA TYR A 151 5.59 -10.94 6.85
C TYR A 151 5.29 -9.46 6.88
N THR A 152 4.29 -9.05 7.66
CA THR A 152 4.01 -7.64 7.89
C THR A 152 4.44 -7.21 9.27
N ASN A 153 5.11 -6.07 9.33
CA ASN A 153 5.41 -5.38 10.58
C ASN A 153 4.96 -3.94 10.47
N LEU A 154 4.16 -3.52 11.44
CA LEU A 154 3.71 -2.15 11.65
C LEU A 154 4.54 -1.58 12.78
N ASN A 155 5.25 -0.48 12.53
CA ASN A 155 5.89 0.28 13.60
C ASN A 155 5.12 1.60 13.81
N PRO A 156 4.26 1.68 14.85
CA PRO A 156 3.49 2.87 15.17
C PRO A 156 4.31 4.13 15.38
N GLY A 157 5.52 4.00 15.93
CA GLY A 157 6.40 5.13 16.23
C GLY A 157 7.14 5.70 15.02
N THR A 158 7.08 5.06 13.85
CA THR A 158 7.80 5.51 12.65
C THR A 158 6.93 5.56 11.40
N LEU A 159 5.60 5.46 11.53
CA LEU A 159 4.65 5.46 10.40
C LEU A 159 5.09 4.56 9.23
N ARG A 160 5.57 3.36 9.56
CA ARG A 160 6.23 2.48 8.59
C ARG A 160 5.43 1.21 8.40
N ALA A 161 5.08 0.92 7.15
CA ALA A 161 4.52 -0.34 6.71
C ALA A 161 5.62 -1.15 6.01
N THR A 162 5.79 -2.40 6.44
CA THR A 162 6.81 -3.32 5.90
C THR A 162 6.16 -4.61 5.44
N PHE A 163 6.43 -5.07 4.21
CA PHE A 163 6.14 -6.45 3.80
C PHE A 163 7.39 -7.10 3.25
N LYS A 164 7.61 -8.35 3.63
CA LYS A 164 8.75 -9.15 3.18
C LYS A 164 8.28 -10.19 2.17
N LEU A 165 9.04 -10.39 1.09
CA LEU A 165 8.91 -11.50 0.15
C LEU A 165 10.18 -12.34 0.22
N SER A 166 10.09 -13.56 0.73
CA SER A 166 11.13 -14.57 0.55
C SER A 166 10.96 -15.23 -0.81
N GLN A 167 12.03 -15.33 -1.61
CA GLN A 167 11.97 -15.85 -2.98
C GLN A 167 13.14 -16.77 -3.34
N SER A 168 12.88 -17.71 -4.25
CA SER A 168 13.87 -18.65 -4.75
C SER A 168 13.65 -18.98 -6.23
N GLY A 169 14.65 -18.70 -7.07
CA GLY A 169 14.75 -19.21 -8.43
C GLY A 169 15.24 -20.66 -8.39
N LEU A 170 14.33 -21.64 -8.40
CA LEU A 170 14.68 -23.05 -8.20
C LEU A 170 15.24 -23.76 -9.44
N ASN A 171 15.13 -23.15 -10.62
CA ASN A 171 15.46 -23.77 -11.91
C ASN A 171 16.57 -23.00 -12.66
N GLU A 172 16.94 -23.49 -13.85
CA GLU A 172 17.89 -22.84 -14.77
C GLU A 172 17.32 -21.60 -15.48
N SER A 173 16.09 -21.20 -15.17
CA SER A 173 15.40 -20.05 -15.75
C SER A 173 15.07 -18.99 -14.70
N VAL A 174 14.86 -17.76 -15.17
CA VAL A 174 14.25 -16.68 -14.39
C VAL A 174 12.88 -17.12 -13.88
N THR A 175 12.55 -16.74 -12.64
CA THR A 175 11.23 -16.96 -12.03
C THR A 175 10.55 -15.63 -11.80
N ASP A 176 9.34 -15.47 -12.32
CA ASP A 176 8.54 -14.25 -12.14
C ASP A 176 7.62 -14.40 -10.93
N HIS A 177 7.60 -13.36 -10.10
CA HIS A 177 6.76 -13.25 -8.92
C HIS A 177 5.93 -11.98 -9.01
N ASN A 178 4.67 -12.07 -8.59
CA ASN A 178 3.81 -10.90 -8.47
C ASN A 178 4.06 -10.18 -7.14
N VAL A 179 4.13 -8.86 -7.18
CA VAL A 179 4.25 -7.99 -6.00
C VAL A 179 2.92 -7.33 -5.74
N HIS A 180 2.24 -7.71 -4.66
CA HIS A 180 0.97 -7.12 -4.26
C HIS A 180 0.89 -6.90 -2.75
N GLY A 181 0.20 -5.84 -2.35
CA GLY A 181 -0.08 -5.51 -0.95
C GLY A 181 -0.90 -4.24 -0.80
N VAL A 182 -1.41 -3.98 0.39
CA VAL A 182 -2.04 -2.69 0.72
C VAL A 182 -1.58 -2.20 2.08
N SER A 183 -1.20 -0.92 2.12
CA SER A 183 -0.81 -0.20 3.33
C SER A 183 -1.79 0.92 3.62
N GLY A 184 -2.17 1.09 4.89
CA GLY A 184 -3.12 2.12 5.34
C GLY A 184 -2.52 3.00 6.42
N PHE A 185 -2.61 4.32 6.23
CA PHE A 185 -2.14 5.34 7.18
C PHE A 185 -3.29 6.25 7.59
N ARG A 186 -3.25 6.72 8.84
CA ARG A 186 -4.16 7.74 9.34
C ARG A 186 -3.36 8.91 9.94
N LEU A 187 -3.71 10.11 9.51
CA LEU A 187 -3.09 11.36 9.94
C LEU A 187 -4.18 12.26 10.53
N THR A 188 -3.91 12.93 11.65
CA THR A 188 -4.90 13.82 12.31
C THR A 188 -4.50 15.28 12.30
N LYS A 189 -3.23 15.60 12.05
CA LYS A 189 -2.73 16.99 12.02
C LYS A 189 -3.02 17.71 10.70
N PRO A 190 -3.22 19.05 10.75
CA PRO A 190 -3.39 19.85 9.56
C PRO A 190 -2.18 19.78 8.62
N ARG A 191 -2.41 19.74 7.30
CA ARG A 191 -1.37 19.76 6.25
C ARG A 191 -1.92 20.13 4.88
N LYS A 192 -1.02 20.68 4.04
CA LYS A 192 -1.28 20.94 2.62
C LYS A 192 -0.81 19.83 1.68
N GLN A 193 0.16 19.05 2.14
CA GLN A 193 0.78 18.00 1.34
C GLN A 193 1.08 16.78 2.20
N ILE A 194 1.19 15.63 1.53
CA ILE A 194 1.63 14.37 2.12
C ILE A 194 2.90 13.95 1.38
N ASN A 195 3.99 13.83 2.11
CA ASN A 195 5.24 13.29 1.59
C ASN A 195 5.33 11.82 2.00
N MET A 196 5.45 10.95 1.01
CA MET A 196 5.60 9.52 1.22
C MET A 196 6.92 9.06 0.63
N TRP A 197 7.48 8.03 1.24
CA TRP A 197 8.70 7.39 0.79
C TRP A 197 8.48 5.89 0.67
N PHE A 198 9.21 5.29 -0.26
CA PHE A 198 9.21 3.87 -0.57
C PHE A 198 10.65 3.40 -0.68
N CYS A 199 10.96 2.21 -0.19
CA CYS A 199 12.27 1.61 -0.41
C CYS A 199 12.22 0.09 -0.38
N ILE A 200 13.22 -0.50 -1.03
CA ILE A 200 13.63 -1.87 -0.79
C ILE A 200 14.72 -1.84 0.28
N GLY A 201 14.48 -2.49 1.42
CA GLY A 201 15.38 -2.46 2.57
C GLY A 201 16.80 -2.89 2.24
N GLU A 202 16.94 -3.85 1.32
CA GLU A 202 18.22 -4.39 0.86
C GLU A 202 18.96 -3.45 -0.11
N LYS A 203 18.23 -2.57 -0.83
CA LYS A 203 18.82 -1.56 -1.73
C LYS A 203 19.19 -0.28 -0.97
N GLY A 204 18.39 0.10 0.04
CA GLY A 204 18.59 1.31 0.85
C GLY A 204 18.21 2.62 0.15
N ASP A 205 17.84 2.59 -1.13
CA ASP A 205 17.43 3.77 -1.90
C ASP A 205 15.97 4.13 -1.64
N PHE A 206 15.73 5.39 -1.31
CA PHE A 206 14.39 5.94 -1.12
C PHE A 206 13.85 6.56 -2.40
N LYS A 207 12.60 6.23 -2.72
CA LYS A 207 11.80 6.83 -3.78
C LYS A 207 10.69 7.62 -3.12
N ASN A 208 10.60 8.90 -3.44
CA ASN A 208 9.68 9.82 -2.76
C ASN A 208 8.56 10.26 -3.69
N VAL A 209 7.38 10.46 -3.12
CA VAL A 209 6.24 11.07 -3.80
C VAL A 209 5.59 12.08 -2.87
N THR A 210 5.29 13.25 -3.43
CA THR A 210 4.50 14.29 -2.76
C THR A 210 3.11 14.32 -3.38
N ILE A 211 2.11 14.32 -2.51
CA ILE A 211 0.70 14.46 -2.87
C ILE A 211 0.24 15.82 -2.34
N ASP A 212 0.02 16.76 -3.25
CA ASP A 212 -0.56 18.07 -2.93
C ASP A 212 -2.07 17.95 -2.79
N LEU A 213 -2.61 18.36 -1.63
CA LEU A 213 -4.03 18.28 -1.34
C LEU A 213 -4.84 19.41 -2.02
N GLY A 214 -4.19 20.46 -2.52
CA GLY A 214 -4.79 21.46 -3.41
C GLY A 214 -5.78 22.43 -2.74
N PHE A 215 -5.55 22.83 -1.48
CA PHE A 215 -6.44 23.69 -0.69
C PHE A 215 -5.89 25.07 -0.30
#